data_AF-A0A7C9FND7-F1
#
_entry.id   AF-A0A7C9FND7-F1
#
_cell.length_a   1.000
_cell.length_b   1.000
_cell.length_c   1.000
_cell.angle_alpha   90.00
_cell.angle_beta   90.00
_cell.angle_gamma   90.00
#
_symmetry.space_group_name_H-M   'P 1'
#
loop_
_entity.id
_entity.type
_entity.pdbx_description
1 polymer ?
#
loop_
_entity_poly.entity_id
_entity_poly.type
_entity_poly.pdbx_seq_one_letter_code
_entity_poly.pdbx_strand_id
1 'polypeptide(L)'
;MIMDHWRSFFNFIWQVQSGRRLVPTALGITLVRGYQCIDPDLCLPDIRGFIEHQITLIAKGQADHSLVVKHVLEQFKQKFVYFVKQIEHMDALFEAQFSPLSESGRAMSKCGKCLRYMKYISPQPPRLYCALQGTLLPLGQFRACAVLHSGS
;
A
#
# COMPACT_ATOMS: atom_id res chain seq x y z
N MET A 1 10.41 14.08 -23.55
CA MET A 1 9.02 14.20 -23.02
C MET A 1 8.52 12.99 -22.25
N ILE A 2 8.44 11.78 -22.82
CA ILE A 2 7.93 10.59 -22.07
C ILE A 2 8.89 10.19 -20.93
N MET A 3 10.20 10.24 -21.16
CA MET A 3 11.19 9.92 -20.11
C MET A 3 11.23 10.98 -18.99
N ASP A 4 10.96 12.25 -19.29
CA ASP A 4 10.99 13.33 -18.29
C ASP A 4 9.81 13.22 -17.32
N HIS A 5 8.63 12.83 -17.83
CA HIS A 5 7.47 12.55 -16.99
C HIS A 5 7.70 11.32 -16.11
N TRP A 6 8.33 10.28 -16.67
CA TRP A 6 8.70 9.07 -15.93
C TRP A 6 9.72 9.36 -14.82
N ARG A 7 10.70 10.23 -15.07
CA ARG A 7 11.66 10.69 -14.05
C ARG A 7 10.99 11.43 -12.91
N SER A 8 10.04 12.30 -13.22
CA SER A 8 9.30 13.06 -12.21
C SER A 8 8.53 12.12 -11.28
N PHE A 9 7.73 11.21 -11.85
CA PHE A 9 6.98 10.21 -11.08
C PHE A 9 7.91 9.28 -10.29
N PHE A 10 9.01 8.83 -10.89
CA PHE A 10 10.00 7.99 -10.24
C PHE A 10 10.57 8.65 -8.98
N ASN A 11 10.90 9.94 -9.02
CA ASN A 11 11.48 10.66 -7.89
C ASN A 11 10.50 10.87 -6.72
N PHE A 12 9.18 10.82 -6.96
CA PHE A 12 8.19 10.85 -5.88
C PHE A 12 8.14 9.54 -5.08
N ILE A 13 8.42 8.41 -5.72
CA ILE A 13 8.28 7.07 -5.13
C ILE A 13 9.64 6.50 -4.72
N TRP A 14 10.72 6.85 -5.41
CA TRP A 14 12.06 6.32 -5.25
C TRP A 14 13.11 7.42 -5.12
N GLN A 15 14.08 7.21 -4.24
CA GLN A 15 15.26 8.05 -4.07
C GLN A 15 16.52 7.27 -4.41
N VAL A 16 17.40 7.90 -5.18
CA VAL A 16 18.75 7.38 -5.45
C VAL A 16 19.67 7.85 -4.33
N GLN A 17 20.18 6.92 -3.53
CA GLN A 17 21.21 7.20 -2.53
C GLN A 17 22.62 6.98 -3.11
N SER A 18 23.64 7.38 -2.35
CA SER A 18 25.04 7.10 -2.66
C SER A 18 25.25 5.61 -2.96
N GLY A 19 26.10 5.32 -3.94
CA GLY A 19 26.33 3.94 -4.38
C GLY A 19 25.25 3.38 -5.32
N ARG A 20 24.44 4.23 -5.97
CA ARG A 20 23.39 3.85 -6.94
C ARG A 20 22.31 2.94 -6.34
N ARG A 21 22.03 3.12 -5.05
CA ARG A 21 21.00 2.36 -4.34
C ARG A 21 19.66 3.08 -4.46
N LEU A 22 18.63 2.34 -4.87
CA LEU A 22 17.25 2.83 -4.82
C LEU A 22 16.63 2.54 -3.45
N VAL A 23 16.10 3.58 -2.83
CA VAL A 23 15.39 3.52 -1.55
C VAL A 23 14.00 4.11 -1.75
N PRO A 24 12.93 3.41 -1.36
CA PRO A 24 11.58 3.94 -1.54
C PRO A 24 11.34 5.10 -0.56
N THR A 25 10.60 6.12 -1.00
CA THR A 25 10.18 7.22 -0.16
C THR A 25 9.08 6.77 0.81
N ALA A 26 8.83 7.55 1.87
CA ALA A 26 7.68 7.29 2.74
C ALA A 26 6.35 7.24 1.96
N LEU A 27 6.19 8.11 0.95
CA LEU A 27 5.04 8.09 0.04
C LEU A 27 4.97 6.81 -0.78
N GLY A 28 6.09 6.41 -1.41
CA GLY A 28 6.15 5.18 -2.18
C GLY A 28 5.83 3.94 -1.36
N ILE A 29 6.35 3.86 -0.13
CA ILE A 29 6.05 2.77 0.81
C ILE A 29 4.55 2.74 1.15
N THR A 30 3.97 3.89 1.52
CA THR A 30 2.55 3.97 1.90
C THR A 30 1.63 3.63 0.73
N LEU A 31 1.94 4.09 -0.48
CA LEU A 31 1.18 3.74 -1.68
C LEU A 31 1.15 2.23 -1.90
N VAL A 32 2.32 1.57 -1.98
CA VAL A 32 2.40 0.12 -2.20
C VAL A 32 1.62 -0.64 -1.12
N ARG A 33 1.71 -0.22 0.14
CA ARG A 33 0.96 -0.83 1.24
C ARG A 33 -0.54 -0.65 1.11
N GLY A 34 -1.00 0.53 0.69
CA GLY A 34 -2.41 0.78 0.46
C GLY A 34 -2.98 -0.09 -0.65
N TYR A 35 -2.27 -0.20 -1.77
CA TYR A 35 -2.66 -1.14 -2.83
C TYR A 35 -2.68 -2.59 -2.34
N GLN A 36 -1.64 -3.04 -1.62
CA GLN A 36 -1.59 -4.39 -1.04
C GLN A 36 -2.71 -4.66 -0.02
N CYS A 37 -3.10 -3.63 0.73
CA CYS A 37 -4.17 -3.71 1.72
C CYS A 37 -5.55 -3.80 1.06
N ILE A 38 -5.75 -3.10 -0.06
CA ILE A 38 -7.02 -3.06 -0.78
C ILE A 38 -7.14 -4.28 -1.70
N ASP A 39 -6.26 -4.41 -2.68
CA ASP A 39 -6.27 -5.49 -3.67
C ASP A 39 -4.82 -5.91 -3.97
N PRO A 40 -4.31 -6.99 -3.33
CA PRO A 40 -2.92 -7.40 -3.47
C PRO A 40 -2.55 -7.79 -4.89
N ASP A 41 -3.50 -8.30 -5.69
CA ASP A 41 -3.20 -8.72 -7.05
C ASP A 41 -2.75 -7.54 -7.92
N LEU A 42 -3.17 -6.31 -7.61
CA LEU A 42 -2.72 -5.10 -8.31
C LEU A 42 -1.21 -4.82 -8.12
N CYS A 43 -0.59 -5.39 -7.09
CA CYS A 43 0.84 -5.24 -6.78
C CYS A 43 1.67 -6.48 -7.11
N LEU A 44 1.02 -7.61 -7.38
CA LEU A 44 1.70 -8.86 -7.68
C LEU A 44 2.07 -8.94 -9.16
N PRO A 45 3.20 -9.60 -9.50
CA PRO A 45 3.64 -9.72 -10.89
C PRO A 45 2.70 -10.58 -11.75
N ASP A 46 1.84 -11.38 -11.12
CA ASP A 46 0.96 -12.36 -11.75
C ASP A 46 0.02 -11.75 -12.80
N ILE A 47 -0.70 -10.67 -12.46
CA ILE A 47 -1.61 -10.00 -13.42
C ILE A 47 -0.82 -9.47 -14.61
N ARG A 48 0.35 -8.85 -14.34
CA ARG A 48 1.21 -8.31 -15.41
C ARG A 48 1.72 -9.44 -16.31
N GLY A 49 2.22 -10.52 -15.72
CA GLY A 49 2.72 -11.69 -16.45
C GLY A 49 1.63 -12.34 -17.30
N PHE A 50 0.40 -12.44 -16.77
CA PHE A 50 -0.75 -12.90 -17.53
C PHE A 50 -1.04 -12.01 -18.75
N ILE A 51 -1.06 -10.68 -18.59
CA ILE A 51 -1.29 -9.76 -19.71
C ILE A 51 -0.18 -9.84 -20.76
N GLU A 52 1.09 -9.88 -20.32
CA GLU A 52 2.25 -10.04 -21.22
C GLU A 52 2.20 -11.37 -22.00
N HIS A 53 1.70 -12.44 -21.36
CA HIS A 53 1.46 -13.72 -22.04
C HIS A 53 0.35 -13.60 -23.10
N GLN A 54 -0.77 -12.95 -22.78
CA GLN A 54 -1.85 -12.72 -23.75
C GLN A 54 -1.39 -11.89 -24.95
N ILE A 55 -0.56 -10.86 -24.72
CA ILE A 55 0.07 -10.07 -25.79
C ILE A 55 0.95 -10.96 -26.69
N THR A 56 1.69 -11.89 -26.08
CA THR A 56 2.51 -12.86 -26.83
C THR A 56 1.66 -13.78 -27.71
N LEU A 57 0.50 -14.23 -27.22
CA LEU A 57 -0.42 -15.05 -28.02
C LEU A 57 -1.01 -14.27 -29.19
N ILE A 58 -1.37 -13.00 -28.99
CA ILE A 58 -1.82 -12.12 -30.08
C ILE A 58 -0.73 -12.00 -31.15
N ALA A 59 0.51 -11.74 -30.74
CA ALA A 59 1.63 -11.60 -31.67
C ALA A 59 1.88 -12.87 -32.50
N LYS A 60 1.56 -14.06 -31.96
CA LYS A 60 1.64 -15.35 -32.66
C LYS A 60 0.41 -15.68 -33.51
N GLY A 61 -0.62 -14.82 -33.52
CA GLY A 61 -1.91 -15.11 -34.16
C GLY A 61 -2.73 -16.19 -33.44
N GLN A 62 -2.42 -16.47 -32.18
CA GLN A 62 -3.04 -17.52 -31.36
C GLN A 62 -4.17 -17.00 -30.45
N ALA A 63 -4.36 -15.68 -30.39
CA ALA A 63 -5.45 -15.05 -29.66
C ALA A 63 -5.99 -13.84 -30.43
N ASP A 64 -7.30 -13.61 -30.33
CA ASP A 64 -7.94 -12.43 -30.93
C ASP A 64 -7.69 -11.18 -30.07
N HIS A 65 -7.14 -10.14 -30.70
CA HIS A 65 -6.83 -8.88 -30.04
C HIS A 65 -8.04 -8.24 -29.37
N SER A 66 -9.19 -8.20 -30.06
CA SER A 66 -10.39 -7.51 -29.57
C SER A 66 -10.98 -8.21 -28.34
N LEU A 67 -10.98 -9.54 -28.35
CA LEU A 67 -11.42 -10.35 -27.20
C LEU A 67 -10.50 -10.18 -26.00
N VAL A 68 -9.17 -10.18 -26.21
CA VAL A 68 -8.21 -9.97 -25.12
C VAL A 68 -8.37 -8.58 -24.52
N VAL A 69 -8.45 -7.53 -25.33
CA VAL A 69 -8.64 -6.15 -24.83
C VAL A 69 -9.94 -6.03 -24.04
N LYS A 70 -11.05 -6.57 -24.57
CA LYS A 70 -12.35 -6.57 -23.87
C LYS A 70 -12.25 -7.27 -22.52
N HIS A 71 -11.61 -8.43 -22.47
CA HIS A 71 -11.45 -9.21 -21.25
C HIS A 71 -10.62 -8.45 -20.20
N VAL A 72 -9.47 -7.89 -20.59
CA VAL A 72 -8.59 -7.13 -19.68
C VAL A 72 -9.30 -5.88 -19.16
N LEU A 73 -10.00 -5.13 -20.00
CA LEU A 73 -10.74 -3.93 -19.57
C LEU A 73 -11.83 -4.26 -18.56
N GLU A 74 -12.57 -5.36 -18.75
CA GLU A 74 -13.61 -5.78 -17.80
C GLU A 74 -12.99 -6.19 -16.44
N GLN A 75 -11.88 -6.93 -16.46
CA GLN A 75 -11.13 -7.29 -15.25
C GLN A 75 -10.68 -6.03 -14.48
N PHE A 76 -10.04 -5.06 -15.14
CA PHE A 76 -9.57 -3.84 -14.49
C PHE A 76 -10.70 -2.92 -14.05
N LYS A 77 -11.83 -2.89 -14.77
CA LYS A 77 -13.02 -2.15 -14.35
C LYS A 77 -13.56 -2.68 -13.02
N GLN A 78 -13.64 -4.00 -12.86
CA GLN A 78 -14.09 -4.61 -11.62
C GLN A 78 -13.14 -4.29 -10.46
N LYS A 79 -11.83 -4.41 -10.68
CA LYS A 79 -10.81 -4.02 -9.70
C LYS A 79 -10.88 -2.54 -9.33
N PHE A 80 -11.08 -1.65 -10.30
CA PHE A 80 -11.25 -0.21 -10.05
C PHE A 80 -12.49 0.08 -9.19
N VAL A 81 -13.65 -0.49 -9.53
CA VAL A 81 -14.88 -0.32 -8.75
C VAL A 81 -14.70 -0.82 -7.32
N TYR A 82 -14.03 -1.95 -7.14
CA TYR A 82 -13.70 -2.47 -5.81
C TYR A 82 -12.74 -1.54 -5.07
N PHE A 83 -11.68 -1.07 -5.72
CA PHE A 83 -10.69 -0.18 -5.14
C PHE A 83 -11.32 1.13 -4.63
N VAL A 84 -12.18 1.76 -5.43
CA VAL A 84 -12.90 2.99 -5.03
C VAL A 84 -13.79 2.75 -3.81
N LYS A 85 -14.46 1.59 -3.72
CA LYS A 85 -15.28 1.23 -2.54
C LYS A 85 -14.45 1.05 -1.27
N GLN A 86 -13.15 0.80 -1.38
CA GLN A 86 -12.24 0.52 -0.27
C GLN A 86 -11.21 1.64 -0.07
N ILE A 87 -11.41 2.82 -0.69
CA ILE A 87 -10.44 3.92 -0.69
C ILE A 87 -10.12 4.43 0.72
N GLU A 88 -11.06 4.32 1.66
CA GLU A 88 -10.88 4.71 3.06
C GLU A 88 -9.69 3.99 3.73
N HIS A 89 -9.34 2.77 3.29
CA HIS A 89 -8.16 2.07 3.78
C HIS A 89 -6.86 2.77 3.37
N MET A 90 -6.82 3.34 2.16
CA MET A 90 -5.70 4.16 1.70
C MET A 90 -5.63 5.47 2.51
N ASP A 91 -6.77 6.16 2.65
CA ASP A 91 -6.84 7.42 3.40
C ASP A 91 -6.38 7.24 4.85
N ALA A 92 -6.82 6.18 5.53
CA ALA A 92 -6.41 5.90 6.90
C ALA A 92 -4.90 5.65 7.04
N LEU A 93 -4.26 5.05 6.04
CA LEU A 93 -2.80 4.84 6.00
C LEU A 93 -2.06 6.16 5.75
N PHE A 94 -2.57 6.99 4.85
CA PHE A 94 -2.02 8.31 4.58
C PHE A 94 -2.12 9.23 5.79
N GLU A 95 -3.29 9.27 6.44
CA GLU A 95 -3.47 10.00 7.70
C GLU A 95 -2.48 9.52 8.77
N ALA A 96 -2.34 8.21 8.94
CA ALA A 96 -1.44 7.65 9.95
C ALA A 96 0.03 8.00 9.71
N GLN A 97 0.46 8.06 8.45
CA GLN A 97 1.85 8.29 8.08
C GLN A 97 2.21 9.79 7.95
N PHE A 98 1.27 10.64 7.53
CA PHE A 98 1.53 12.04 7.18
C PHE A 98 0.80 13.06 8.07
N SER A 99 -0.05 12.64 9.01
CA SER A 99 -0.67 13.56 9.97
C SER A 99 0.36 14.07 10.99
N PRO A 100 0.27 15.36 11.41
CA PRO A 100 1.05 15.92 12.51
C PRO A 100 0.89 15.13 13.83
N LEU A 101 -0.25 14.46 14.03
CA LEU A 101 -0.50 13.59 15.19
C LEU A 101 0.46 12.39 15.26
N SER A 102 1.08 12.02 14.14
CA SER A 102 2.07 10.94 14.12
C SER A 102 3.36 11.32 14.88
N GLU A 103 3.58 12.60 15.19
CA GLU A 103 4.72 13.09 15.99
C GLU A 103 4.42 13.11 17.50
N SER A 104 3.15 13.14 17.90
CA SER A 104 2.72 13.20 19.31
C SER A 104 2.21 11.86 19.89
N GLY A 105 2.23 10.80 19.09
CA GLY A 105 1.68 9.49 19.46
C GLY A 105 2.42 8.83 20.64
N ARG A 106 1.73 8.70 21.78
CA ARG A 106 2.22 7.93 22.93
C ARG A 106 2.34 6.45 22.54
N ALA A 107 3.51 5.85 22.73
CA ALA A 107 3.73 4.44 22.48
C ALA A 107 2.91 3.59 23.46
N MET A 108 1.90 2.86 22.97
CA MET A 108 1.00 2.08 23.84
C MET A 108 1.33 0.57 23.83
N SER A 109 1.61 -0.01 22.67
CA SER A 109 1.89 -1.44 22.53
C SER A 109 2.91 -1.72 21.41
N LYS A 110 3.47 -2.93 21.42
CA LYS A 110 4.40 -3.40 20.37
C LYS A 110 3.63 -4.15 19.28
N CYS A 111 4.04 -3.97 18.03
CA CYS A 111 3.54 -4.74 16.90
C CYS A 111 3.91 -6.21 17.05
N GLY A 112 2.95 -7.13 16.91
CA GLY A 112 3.19 -8.58 17.05
C GLY A 112 4.11 -9.20 15.99
N LYS A 113 4.39 -8.50 14.89
CA LYS A 113 5.26 -9.00 13.80
C LYS A 113 6.66 -8.42 13.82
N CYS A 114 6.80 -7.12 14.08
CA CYS A 114 8.10 -6.43 14.06
C CYS A 114 8.61 -6.00 15.43
N LEU A 115 7.82 -6.22 16.49
CA LEU A 115 8.13 -5.91 17.90
C LEU A 115 8.44 -4.44 18.20
N ARG A 116 8.27 -3.53 17.23
CA ARG A 116 8.40 -2.09 17.44
C ARG A 116 7.14 -1.49 18.03
N TYR A 117 7.30 -0.42 18.79
CA TYR A 117 6.17 0.35 19.31
C TYR A 117 5.30 0.89 18.17
N MET A 118 3.99 0.77 18.37
CA MET A 118 2.96 1.29 17.47
C MET A 118 2.56 2.70 17.93
N LYS A 119 2.23 3.55 16.96
CA LYS A 119 1.66 4.88 17.19
C LYS A 119 0.18 4.76 17.49
N TYR A 120 -0.27 5.43 18.55
CA TYR A 120 -1.69 5.55 18.84
C TYR A 120 -2.33 6.69 18.03
N ILE A 121 -3.46 6.41 17.39
CA ILE A 121 -4.26 7.39 16.65
C ILE A 121 -5.60 7.51 17.37
N SER A 122 -5.79 8.64 18.04
CA SER A 122 -6.96 8.92 18.90
C SER A 122 -8.28 9.24 18.17
N PRO A 123 -8.30 9.83 16.95
CA PRO A 123 -9.56 10.03 16.22
C PRO A 123 -10.36 8.72 16.07
N GLN A 124 -11.69 8.81 16.22
CA GLN A 124 -12.62 7.69 16.21
C GLN A 124 -12.69 6.99 14.83
N PRO A 125 -12.68 5.64 14.77
CA PRO A 125 -12.40 4.73 15.88
C PRO A 125 -10.90 4.73 16.23
N PRO A 126 -10.54 4.65 17.52
CA PRO A 126 -9.15 4.67 17.94
C PRO A 126 -8.41 3.41 17.46
N ARG A 127 -7.20 3.61 16.94
CA ARG A 127 -6.43 2.58 16.23
C ARG A 127 -4.94 2.70 16.51
N LEU A 128 -4.22 1.58 16.35
CA LEU A 128 -2.77 1.50 16.45
C LEU A 128 -2.16 1.37 15.06
N TYR A 129 -1.10 2.14 14.81
CA TYR A 129 -0.37 2.15 13.55
C TYR A 129 1.07 1.66 13.74
N CYS A 130 1.46 0.64 12.99
CA CYS A 130 2.86 0.21 12.92
C CYS A 130 3.57 0.93 11.76
N ALA A 131 4.46 1.87 12.04
CA ALA A 131 5.17 2.60 10.98
C ALA A 131 6.07 1.70 10.11
N LEU A 132 6.68 0.67 10.71
CA LEU A 132 7.56 -0.24 9.97
C LEU A 132 6.79 -1.13 9.01
N GLN A 133 5.55 -1.52 9.32
CA GLN A 133 4.75 -2.42 8.47
C GLN A 133 3.60 -1.74 7.75
N GLY A 134 3.27 -0.50 8.16
CA GLY A 134 2.13 0.28 7.67
C GLY A 134 0.83 -0.45 7.86
N THR A 135 0.68 -1.10 9.01
CA THR A 135 -0.53 -1.85 9.36
C THR A 135 -1.32 -1.04 10.39
N LEU A 136 -2.64 -0.95 10.18
CA LEU A 136 -3.60 -0.39 11.12
C LEU A 136 -4.31 -1.52 11.88
N LEU A 137 -4.36 -1.42 13.20
CA LEU A 137 -5.05 -2.37 14.07
C LEU A 137 -6.10 -1.63 14.92
N PRO A 138 -7.39 -2.02 14.85
CA PRO A 138 -8.42 -1.48 15.74
C PRO A 138 -8.11 -1.84 17.20
N LEU A 139 -8.34 -0.92 18.15
CA LEU A 139 -8.11 -1.21 19.57
C LEU A 139 -8.96 -2.37 20.12
N GLY A 140 -10.12 -2.66 19.52
CA GLY A 140 -11.04 -3.72 19.97
C GLY A 140 -10.62 -5.17 19.65
N GLN A 141 -9.58 -5.39 18.83
CA GLN A 141 -9.08 -6.73 18.49
C GLN A 141 -7.90 -7.19 19.36
N PHE A 142 -7.47 -6.37 20.34
CA PHE A 142 -6.40 -6.71 21.27
C PHE A 142 -6.92 -7.57 22.43
N ARG A 143 -7.23 -8.85 22.17
CA ARG A 143 -7.14 -9.86 23.24
C ARG A 143 -5.65 -10.05 23.55
N ALA A 144 -5.22 -9.49 24.68
CA ALA A 144 -3.94 -9.70 25.35
C ALA A 144 -2.68 -9.11 24.67
N CYS A 145 -2.44 -7.81 24.83
CA CYS A 145 -1.08 -7.30 24.99
C CYS A 145 -1.10 -6.20 26.05
N ALA A 146 -0.34 -6.41 27.12
CA ALA A 146 -0.30 -5.59 28.33
C ALA A 146 -0.25 -4.09 28.01
N VAL A 147 -1.27 -3.37 28.45
CA VAL A 147 -1.19 -1.92 28.65
C VAL A 147 -0.10 -1.74 29.70
N LEU A 148 1.08 -1.27 29.28
CA LEU A 148 2.05 -0.72 30.21
C LEU A 148 1.40 0.50 30.84
N HIS A 149 0.78 0.29 32.01
CA HIS A 149 0.41 1.37 32.90
C HIS A 149 1.70 2.10 33.27
N SER A 150 1.84 3.34 32.80
CA SER A 150 2.81 4.27 33.37
C SER A 150 2.34 4.62 34.77
N GLY A 151 2.85 3.91 35.77
CA GLY A 151 2.86 4.41 37.14
C GLY A 151 3.91 5.51 37.25
N SER A 152 3.47 6.70 37.65
CA SER A 152 4.12 7.72 38.47
C SER A 152 3.19 8.93 38.50
#